data_AF-A0A2H6GXM2-F1
#
_entry.id   AF-A0A2H6GXM2-F1
#
_cell.length_a   1.000
_cell.length_b   1.000
_cell.length_c   1.000
_cell.angle_alpha   90.00
_cell.angle_beta   90.00
_cell.angle_gamma   90.00
#
_symmetry.space_group_name_H-M   'P 1'
#
loop_
_entity.id
_entity.type
_entity.pdbx_description
1 polymer ?
#
loop_
_entity_poly.entity_id
_entity_poly.type
_entity_poly.pdbx_seq_one_letter_code
_entity_poly.pdbx_strand_id
1 'polypeptide(L)'
;MGDVLSTKTVLEDKNRLAAVNESGGRCLSELLNSPRPERFMELSKRFTFESGLAEKEVIDAIKSLEKEGVTAAMNMLGRAVFTLTDEPETIQALLDYPTIVSKPLVKDLRSQDELG
;
A
#
# COMPACT_ATOMS: atom_id res chain seq x y z
N MET A 1 5.78 -17.53 -13.98
CA MET A 1 4.68 -16.80 -13.31
C MET A 1 4.33 -17.60 -12.07
N GLY A 2 4.45 -17.00 -10.88
CA GLY A 2 4.06 -17.65 -9.63
C GLY A 2 2.55 -17.74 -9.48
N ASP A 3 2.07 -18.64 -8.62
CA ASP A 3 0.65 -18.82 -8.35
C ASP A 3 0.03 -17.53 -7.78
N VAL A 4 -1.16 -17.18 -8.26
CA VAL A 4 -1.90 -16.01 -7.77
C VAL A 4 -2.41 -16.30 -6.37
N LEU A 5 -2.03 -15.47 -5.39
CA LEU A 5 -2.59 -15.54 -4.05
C LEU A 5 -4.10 -15.27 -4.10
N SER A 6 -4.90 -16.31 -3.88
CA SER A 6 -6.35 -16.20 -3.87
C SER A 6 -6.84 -15.61 -2.54
N THR A 7 -7.59 -14.51 -2.61
CA THR A 7 -8.28 -13.93 -1.45
C THR A 7 -9.14 -14.96 -0.73
N LYS A 8 -9.77 -15.87 -1.47
CA LYS A 8 -10.57 -16.95 -0.89
C LYS A 8 -9.73 -17.85 0.02
N THR A 9 -8.54 -18.25 -0.42
CA THR A 9 -7.64 -19.10 0.36
C THR A 9 -7.14 -18.41 1.64
N VAL A 10 -6.95 -17.09 1.59
CA VAL A 10 -6.59 -16.31 2.79
C VAL A 10 -7.76 -16.24 3.78
N LEU A 11 -8.99 -16.08 3.29
CA LEU A 11 -10.20 -16.02 4.13
C LEU A 11 -10.58 -17.38 4.73
N GLU A 12 -10.24 -18.48 4.07
CA GLU A 12 -10.47 -19.85 4.56
C GLU A 12 -9.47 -20.27 5.66
N ASP A 13 -8.31 -19.62 5.72
CA ASP A 13 -7.32 -19.83 6.78
C ASP A 13 -7.60 -18.92 7.99
N LYS A 14 -8.12 -19.51 9.07
CA LYS A 14 -8.46 -18.79 10.30
C LYS A 14 -7.28 -18.07 10.94
N ASN A 15 -6.06 -18.61 10.83
CA ASN A 15 -4.88 -18.00 11.44
C ASN A 15 -4.46 -16.76 10.65
N ARG A 16 -4.44 -16.87 9.32
CA ARG A 16 -4.16 -15.72 8.45
C ARG A 16 -5.21 -14.63 8.60
N LEU A 17 -6.48 -15.01 8.66
CA LEU A 17 -7.58 -14.06 8.86
C LEU A 17 -7.48 -13.33 10.22
N ALA A 18 -7.12 -14.04 11.29
CA ALA A 18 -6.91 -13.42 12.61
C ALA A 18 -5.78 -12.39 12.58
N ALA A 19 -4.64 -12.72 11.97
CA ALA A 19 -3.50 -11.80 11.84
C ALA A 19 -3.86 -10.55 11.01
N VAL A 20 -4.62 -10.72 9.93
CA VAL A 20 -5.13 -9.60 9.11
C VAL A 20 -6.05 -8.69 9.92
N ASN A 21 -7.01 -9.26 10.66
CA ASN A 21 -7.95 -8.48 11.45
C ASN A 21 -7.26 -7.71 12.58
N GLU A 22 -6.30 -8.34 13.26
CA GLU A 22 -5.54 -7.70 14.33
C GLU A 22 -4.67 -6.55 13.81
N SER A 23 -3.84 -6.81 12.80
CA SER A 23 -2.94 -5.80 12.21
C SER A 23 -3.73 -4.68 11.52
N GLY A 24 -4.77 -5.04 10.77
CA GLY A 24 -5.65 -4.10 10.08
C GLY A 24 -6.44 -3.22 11.04
N GLY A 25 -7.00 -3.79 12.11
CA GLY A 25 -7.73 -3.04 13.13
C GLY A 25 -6.85 -2.01 13.85
N ARG A 26 -5.63 -2.39 14.23
CA ARG A 26 -4.65 -1.48 14.82
C ARG A 26 -4.26 -0.36 13.85
N CYS A 27 -3.91 -0.70 12.61
CA CYS A 27 -3.54 0.30 11.60
C CYS A 27 -4.69 1.26 11.29
N LEU A 28 -5.92 0.76 11.15
CA LEU A 28 -7.08 1.61 10.90
C LEU A 28 -7.35 2.56 12.07
N SER A 29 -7.31 2.07 13.31
CA SER A 29 -7.50 2.91 14.49
C SER A 29 -6.46 4.04 14.55
N GLU A 30 -5.20 3.74 14.27
CA GLU A 30 -4.14 4.75 14.23
C GLU A 30 -4.27 5.72 13.06
N LEU A 31 -4.73 5.27 11.90
CA LEU A 31 -4.98 6.13 10.75
C LEU A 31 -6.11 7.12 11.03
N LEU A 32 -7.20 6.67 11.67
CA LEU A 32 -8.32 7.54 12.04
C LEU A 32 -7.91 8.64 13.03
N ASN A 33 -6.89 8.39 13.86
CA ASN A 33 -6.34 9.39 14.77
C ASN A 33 -5.46 10.44 14.06
N SER A 34 -4.86 10.11 12.90
CA SER A 34 -4.05 11.05 12.10
C SER A 34 -4.19 10.74 10.61
N PRO A 35 -5.27 11.20 9.97
CA PRO A 35 -5.58 10.86 8.58
C PRO A 35 -4.75 11.70 7.61
N ARG A 36 -3.48 11.34 7.44
CA ARG A 36 -2.53 11.99 6.54
C ARG A 36 -1.93 10.98 5.55
N PRO A 37 -1.62 11.35 4.29
CA PRO A 37 -1.06 10.44 3.29
C PRO A 37 0.24 9.75 3.75
N GLU A 38 1.12 10.46 4.45
CA GLU A 38 2.36 9.91 4.97
C GLU A 38 2.08 8.84 6.02
N ARG A 39 1.12 9.12 6.92
CA ARG A 39 0.71 8.17 7.96
C ARG A 39 0.04 6.94 7.35
N PHE A 40 -0.77 7.13 6.30
CA PHE A 40 -1.34 6.02 5.54
C PHE A 40 -0.23 5.11 4.98
N MET A 41 0.80 5.68 4.33
CA MET A 41 1.91 4.90 3.77
C MET A 41 2.71 4.16 4.85
N GLU A 42 3.01 4.80 5.98
CA GLU A 42 3.67 4.15 7.11
C GLU A 42 2.88 2.94 7.63
N LEU A 43 1.56 3.12 7.81
CA LEU A 43 0.67 2.08 8.33
C LEU A 43 0.45 0.96 7.32
N SER A 44 0.32 1.26 6.03
CA SER A 44 0.24 0.26 4.96
C SER A 44 1.51 -0.58 4.87
N LYS A 45 2.68 0.05 5.02
CA LYS A 45 3.96 -0.68 5.07
C LYS A 45 4.00 -1.59 6.30
N ARG A 46 3.61 -1.08 7.47
CA ARG A 46 3.54 -1.89 8.70
C ARG A 46 2.60 -3.08 8.55
N PHE A 47 1.39 -2.86 8.00
CA PHE A 47 0.43 -3.92 7.70
C PHE A 47 1.02 -4.99 6.76
N THR A 48 1.80 -4.58 5.76
CA THR A 48 2.46 -5.51 4.83
C THR A 48 3.33 -6.54 5.57
N PHE A 49 4.11 -6.09 6.55
CA PHE A 49 4.99 -6.97 7.32
C PHE A 49 4.26 -7.72 8.42
N GLU A 50 3.32 -7.07 9.12
CA GLU A 50 2.64 -7.67 10.27
C GLU A 50 1.51 -8.64 9.90
N SER A 51 0.90 -8.50 8.72
CA SER A 51 -0.20 -9.36 8.29
C SER A 51 0.22 -10.80 7.95
N GLY A 52 1.53 -11.03 7.73
CA GLY A 52 2.05 -12.33 7.29
C GLY A 52 1.63 -12.73 5.87
N LEU A 53 1.10 -11.79 5.09
CA LEU A 53 0.61 -12.03 3.73
C LEU A 53 1.65 -11.77 2.65
N ALA A 54 2.66 -10.94 2.95
CA ALA A 54 3.65 -10.52 1.98
C ALA A 54 4.61 -11.65 1.61
N GLU A 55 4.65 -11.98 0.32
CA GLU A 55 5.64 -12.89 -0.26
C GLU A 55 7.03 -12.23 -0.32
N LYS A 56 8.06 -13.06 -0.47
CA LYS A 56 9.46 -12.62 -0.46
C LYS A 56 9.72 -11.53 -1.51
N GLU A 57 9.17 -11.67 -2.71
CA GLU A 57 9.36 -10.72 -3.81
C GLU A 57 8.76 -9.35 -3.51
N VAL A 58 7.63 -9.30 -2.80
CA VAL A 58 7.02 -8.04 -2.34
C VAL A 58 7.92 -7.37 -1.31
N ILE A 59 8.43 -8.14 -0.35
CA ILE A 59 9.37 -7.65 0.68
C ILE A 59 10.66 -7.11 0.03
N ASP A 60 11.22 -7.83 -0.94
CA ASP A 60 12.44 -7.44 -1.64
C ASP A 60 12.24 -6.17 -2.48
N ALA A 61 11.08 -6.03 -3.14
CA ALA A 61 10.73 -4.82 -3.87
C ALA A 61 10.59 -3.61 -2.95
N ILE A 62 9.89 -3.75 -1.80
CA ILE A 62 9.76 -2.68 -0.80
C ILE A 62 11.13 -2.27 -0.27
N LYS A 63 11.99 -3.24 0.11
CA LYS A 63 13.33 -2.94 0.62
C LYS A 63 14.24 -2.27 -0.40
N SER A 64 14.06 -2.58 -1.68
CA SER A 64 14.81 -1.91 -2.75
C SER A 64 14.41 -0.45 -2.89
N LEU A 65 13.09 -0.18 -2.84
CA LEU A 65 12.56 1.19 -2.84
C LEU A 65 12.98 1.98 -1.59
N GLU A 66 12.99 1.35 -0.41
CA GLU A 66 13.39 2.00 0.84
C GLU A 66 14.86 2.46 0.84
N LYS A 67 15.76 1.74 0.16
CA LYS A 67 17.17 2.16 0.00
C LYS A 67 17.30 3.47 -0.75
N GLU A 68 16.35 3.76 -1.64
CA GLU A 68 16.26 4.98 -2.42
C GLU A 68 15.39 6.05 -1.72
N GLY A 69 15.01 5.83 -0.47
CA GLY A 69 14.19 6.77 0.32
C GLY A 69 12.69 6.70 0.01
N VAL A 70 12.23 5.71 -0.75
CA VAL A 70 10.84 5.59 -1.17
C VAL A 70 10.07 4.67 -0.23
N THR A 71 9.02 5.20 0.40
CA THR A 71 8.11 4.37 1.22
C THR A 71 7.12 3.64 0.32
N ALA A 72 7.08 2.32 0.39
CA ALA A 72 6.17 1.48 -0.36
C ALA A 72 5.48 0.45 0.54
N ALA A 73 4.34 -0.06 0.08
CA ALA A 73 3.55 -1.08 0.76
C ALA A 73 2.95 -2.07 -0.24
N MET A 74 2.58 -3.26 0.22
CA MET A 74 1.84 -4.23 -0.59
C MET A 74 0.44 -3.71 -0.91
N ASN A 75 0.01 -3.88 -2.14
CA ASN A 75 -1.37 -3.62 -2.53
C ASN A 75 -2.25 -4.81 -2.14
N MET A 76 -3.01 -4.66 -1.06
CA MET A 76 -3.94 -5.66 -0.53
C MET A 76 -3.36 -7.07 -0.42
N LEU A 77 -3.60 -7.92 -1.43
CA LEU A 77 -3.18 -9.31 -1.51
C LEU A 77 -2.52 -9.57 -2.86
N GLY A 78 -1.38 -10.25 -2.82
CA GLY A 78 -0.64 -10.68 -3.99
C GLY A 78 0.64 -9.88 -4.23
N ARG A 79 1.19 -10.04 -5.43
CA ARG A 79 2.52 -9.57 -5.79
C ARG A 79 2.50 -8.19 -6.46
N ALA A 80 1.97 -7.20 -5.75
CA ALA A 80 1.95 -5.81 -6.19
C ALA A 80 2.32 -4.89 -5.03
N VAL A 81 3.08 -3.84 -5.32
CA VAL A 81 3.42 -2.77 -4.37
C VAL A 81 2.87 -1.45 -4.86
N PHE A 82 2.64 -0.52 -3.95
CA PHE A 82 2.24 0.85 -4.27
C PHE A 82 3.01 1.85 -3.43
N THR A 83 3.12 3.07 -3.95
CA THR A 83 3.68 4.25 -3.29
C THR A 83 2.93 5.50 -3.73
N LEU A 84 3.11 6.60 -3.02
CA LEU A 84 2.62 7.92 -3.39
C LEU A 84 3.83 8.79 -3.74
N THR A 85 3.82 9.39 -4.93
CA THR A 85 4.94 10.19 -5.44
C THR A 85 4.41 11.24 -6.41
N ASP A 86 5.10 12.38 -6.45
CA ASP A 86 4.94 13.40 -7.49
C ASP A 86 5.84 13.15 -8.71
N GLU A 87 6.78 12.21 -8.60
CA GLU A 87 7.76 11.85 -9.63
C GLU A 87 7.66 10.36 -10.05
N PRO A 88 6.56 9.95 -10.71
CA PRO A 88 6.33 8.55 -11.03
C PRO A 88 7.38 7.97 -11.99
N GLU A 89 7.94 8.76 -12.89
CA GLU A 89 8.99 8.35 -13.83
C GLU A 89 10.30 7.99 -13.10
N THR A 90 10.66 8.76 -12.07
CA THR A 90 11.82 8.46 -11.21
C THR A 90 11.63 7.12 -10.52
N ILE A 91 10.46 6.88 -9.91
CA ILE A 91 10.15 5.62 -9.22
C ILE A 91 10.14 4.43 -10.18
N GLN A 92 9.56 4.60 -11.38
CA GLN A 92 9.53 3.55 -12.39
C GLN A 92 10.93 3.10 -12.81
N ALA A 93 11.91 4.02 -12.83
CA ALA A 93 13.29 3.68 -13.16
C ALA A 93 14.02 2.88 -12.06
N LEU A 94 13.50 2.87 -10.82
CA LEU A 94 14.13 2.17 -9.69
C LEU A 94 13.89 0.66 -9.71
N LEU A 95 12.84 0.19 -10.37
CA LEU A 95 12.46 -1.21 -10.39
C LEU A 95 12.09 -1.66 -11.80
N ASP A 96 12.61 -2.82 -12.22
CA ASP A 96 12.24 -3.48 -13.48
C ASP A 96 10.91 -4.25 -13.36
N TYR A 97 9.84 -3.54 -12.99
CA TYR A 97 8.48 -4.08 -12.91
C TYR A 97 7.48 -3.25 -13.72
N PRO A 98 6.43 -3.87 -14.29
CA PRO A 98 5.32 -3.14 -14.88
C PRO A 98 4.71 -2.16 -13.87
N THR A 99 4.61 -0.89 -14.25
CA THR A 99 4.13 0.19 -13.37
C THR A 99 2.84 0.78 -13.93
N ILE A 100 1.87 1.02 -13.06
CA ILE A 100 0.62 1.74 -13.38
C ILE A 100 0.64 3.04 -12.61
N VAL A 101 0.51 4.16 -13.32
CA VAL A 101 0.44 5.49 -12.72
C VAL A 101 -1.01 5.96 -12.74
N SER A 102 -1.55 6.25 -11.56
CA SER A 102 -2.87 6.87 -11.41
C SER A 102 -2.70 8.30 -10.91
N LYS A 103 -3.24 9.27 -11.64
CA LYS A 103 -3.33 10.66 -11.18
C LYS A 103 -4.66 10.86 -10.49
N PRO A 104 -4.71 11.45 -9.28
CA PRO A 104 -5.98 11.73 -8.62
C PRO A 104 -6.83 12.63 -9.52
N LEU A 105 -8.11 12.27 -9.69
CA LEU A 105 -9.11 13.13 -10.31
C LEU A 105 -9.44 14.26 -9.33
N VAL A 106 -8.54 15.24 -9.19
CA VAL A 106 -8.87 16.48 -8.49
C VAL A 106 -9.80 17.27 -9.41
N LYS A 107 -11.12 17.09 -9.25
CA LYS A 107 -12.02 18.20 -9.56
C LYS A 107 -11.69 19.29 -8.54
N ASP A 108 -11.38 20.49 -9.01
CA ASP A 108 -11.17 21.67 -8.16
C ASP A 108 -12.31 21.79 -7.15
N LEU A 109 -12.06 21.37 -5.91
CA LEU A 109 -12.98 21.55 -4.79
C LEU A 109 -12.93 22.98 -4.23
N ARG A 110 -12.16 23.89 -4.86
CA ARG A 110 -11.93 25.25 -4.38
C ARG A 110 -12.80 26.32 -5.04
N SER A 111 -13.73 25.96 -5.93
CA SER A 111 -14.57 26.95 -6.63
C SER A 111 -16.05 26.94 -6.22
N GLN A 112 -16.40 26.47 -5.01
CA GLN A 112 -17.78 26.58 -4.49
C GLN A 112 -17.94 27.36 -3.17
N ASP A 113 -16.86 27.95 -2.64
CA ASP A 113 -16.94 28.75 -1.39
C ASP A 113 -16.93 30.28 -1.63
N GLU A 114 -17.14 30.77 -2.86
CA GLU A 114 -17.26 32.22 -3.16
C GLU A 114 -18.67 32.68 -3.60
N LEU A 115 -19.72 31.88 -3.35
CA LEU A 115 -21.12 32.30 -3.53
C LEU A 115 -21.95 31.91 -2.29
N GLY A 116 -21.77 32.68 -1.22
CA GLY A 116 -22.58 32.63 0.00
C GLY A 116 -22.54 33.96 0.74
#